data_AF-A0A7X3UGS6-F1
#
_entry.id   AF-A0A7X3UGS6-F1
#
_cell.length_a   1.000
_cell.length_b   1.000
_cell.length_c   1.000
_cell.angle_alpha   90.00
_cell.angle_beta   90.00
_cell.angle_gamma   90.00
#
_symmetry.space_group_name_H-M   'P 1'
#
loop_
_entity.id
_entity.type
_entity.pdbx_description
1 polymer ?
#
loop_
_entity_poly.entity_id
_entity_poly.type
_entity_poly.pdbx_seq_one_letter_code
_entity_poly.pdbx_strand_id
1 'polypeptide(L)'
;MSNQKLPFIDAFLRLESASGILLMLATALALIFANSFLEPLYHFLLNIPIQIHIAALDIHKPLQLWINDGLMAIFFFLVGLELKREFLEGELSDRRNIVLPGVGAVGGMIVPALIYFIFNSGDPDALRGWAVPVATDIAFALGVLALLGSRVPISIKVFLTSLAILDDIGAIAIIAVFYAAEISIPALLVAAGCVLVLFFLNNRNWVSHSSYMMVGVVLWIALLKSGVHATLAGVILAIFIPMRSRTDPDVSPLKILEHDLHTVVAFVILPVFAFANAGISFEGMTLDQVLHNVPVGVALGLFLGKQIGIFGLCWMFVR
;
A
#
# COMPACT_ATOMS: atom_id res chain seq x y z
N MET A 1 25.43 -14.23 -33.69
CA MET A 1 24.09 -14.17 -34.32
C MET A 1 23.14 -14.78 -33.29
N SER A 2 22.25 -14.10 -32.57
CA SER A 2 21.47 -12.89 -32.78
C SER A 2 21.54 -12.04 -31.51
N ASN A 3 22.05 -10.82 -31.63
CA ASN A 3 21.99 -9.81 -30.58
C ASN A 3 20.59 -9.19 -30.67
N GLN A 4 19.60 -9.82 -30.05
CA GLN A 4 18.25 -9.25 -29.97
C GLN A 4 18.34 -7.99 -29.13
N LYS A 5 18.26 -6.84 -29.80
CA LYS A 5 17.90 -5.58 -29.16
C LYS A 5 16.58 -5.84 -28.43
N LEU A 6 16.64 -5.94 -27.10
CA LEU A 6 15.44 -5.80 -26.29
C LEU A 6 14.74 -4.50 -26.76
N PRO A 7 13.44 -4.53 -27.07
CA PRO A 7 12.72 -3.31 -27.37
C PRO A 7 13.02 -2.32 -26.26
N PHE A 8 13.43 -1.09 -26.60
CA PHE A 8 13.75 -0.05 -25.62
C PHE A 8 12.66 0.09 -24.54
N ILE A 9 11.41 -0.17 -24.94
CA ILE A 9 10.22 -0.23 -24.08
C ILE A 9 10.34 -1.33 -23.02
N ASP A 10 10.73 -2.56 -23.36
CA ASP A 10 10.87 -3.65 -22.38
C ASP A 10 12.03 -3.41 -21.39
N ALA A 11 13.11 -2.78 -21.84
CA ALA A 11 14.22 -2.38 -20.97
C ALA A 11 13.84 -1.19 -20.08
N PHE A 12 13.07 -0.24 -20.61
CA PHE A 12 12.54 0.91 -19.86
C PHE A 12 11.52 0.49 -18.81
N LEU A 13 10.58 -0.40 -19.17
CA LEU A 13 9.59 -0.99 -18.25
C LEU A 13 10.24 -1.85 -17.15
N ARG A 14 11.49 -2.30 -17.32
CA ARG A 14 12.25 -3.02 -16.29
C ARG A 14 13.00 -2.13 -15.30
N LEU A 15 13.01 -0.81 -15.48
CA LEU A 15 13.67 0.11 -14.57
C LEU A 15 12.70 0.59 -13.48
N GLU A 16 13.10 0.46 -12.22
CA GLU A 16 12.38 1.02 -11.05
C GLU A 16 12.05 2.51 -11.25
N SER A 17 12.94 3.27 -11.91
CA SER A 17 12.74 4.68 -12.24
C SER A 17 11.57 4.94 -13.20
N ALA A 18 11.25 4.00 -14.11
CA ALA A 18 10.15 4.18 -15.06
C ALA A 18 8.79 4.14 -14.34
N SER A 19 8.64 3.26 -13.34
CA SER A 19 7.42 3.21 -12.52
C SER A 19 7.22 4.50 -11.72
N GLY A 20 8.29 5.05 -11.13
CA GLY A 20 8.23 6.33 -10.42
C GLY A 20 7.88 7.51 -11.33
N ILE A 21 8.44 7.55 -12.55
CA ILE A 21 8.08 8.58 -13.54
C ILE A 21 6.62 8.47 -13.96
N LEU A 22 6.13 7.24 -14.21
CA LEU A 22 4.73 7.03 -14.58
C LEU A 22 3.78 7.43 -13.46
N LEU A 23 4.12 7.11 -12.21
CA LEU A 23 3.36 7.54 -11.03
C LEU A 23 3.30 9.07 -10.94
N MET A 24 4.43 9.76 -11.12
CA MET A 24 4.46 11.23 -11.17
C MET A 24 3.58 11.80 -12.28
N LEU A 25 3.63 11.20 -13.47
CA LEU A 25 2.78 11.62 -14.60
C LEU A 25 1.30 11.41 -14.29
N ALA A 26 0.92 10.29 -13.69
CA ALA A 26 -0.46 10.04 -13.30
C ALA A 26 -0.98 11.05 -12.26
N THR A 27 -0.16 11.36 -11.24
CA THR A 27 -0.45 12.42 -10.26
C THR A 27 -0.58 13.79 -10.92
N ALA A 28 0.33 14.16 -11.82
CA ALA A 28 0.26 15.42 -12.55
C ALA A 28 -1.00 15.50 -13.42
N LEU A 29 -1.37 14.41 -14.10
CA LEU A 29 -2.61 14.32 -14.87
C LEU A 29 -3.84 14.46 -13.98
N ALA A 30 -3.85 13.85 -12.80
CA ALA A 30 -4.94 14.00 -11.84
C ALA A 30 -5.17 15.47 -11.46
N LEU A 31 -4.08 16.18 -11.14
CA LEU A 31 -4.12 17.61 -10.80
C LEU A 31 -4.57 18.47 -11.98
N ILE A 32 -4.11 18.18 -13.20
CA ILE A 32 -4.54 18.90 -14.40
C ILE A 32 -6.04 18.69 -14.64
N PHE A 33 -6.53 17.46 -14.53
CA PHE A 33 -7.93 17.14 -14.74
C PHE A 33 -8.82 17.82 -13.68
N ALA A 34 -8.43 17.75 -12.41
CA ALA A 34 -9.18 18.36 -11.31
C ALA A 34 -9.21 19.91 -11.32
N ASN A 35 -8.34 20.56 -12.09
CA ASN A 35 -8.17 22.01 -12.09
C ASN A 35 -8.32 22.66 -13.48
N SER A 36 -8.94 21.95 -14.42
CA SER A 36 -9.17 22.44 -15.78
C SER A 36 -10.64 22.30 -16.16
N PHE A 37 -10.98 22.67 -17.39
CA PHE A 37 -12.32 22.44 -17.96
C PHE A 37 -12.75 20.96 -17.97
N LEU A 38 -11.83 20.03 -17.68
CA LEU A 38 -12.09 18.59 -17.57
C LEU A 38 -12.54 18.17 -16.16
N GLU A 39 -12.60 19.07 -15.18
CA GLU A 39 -13.03 18.78 -13.79
C GLU A 39 -14.38 18.06 -13.73
N PRO A 40 -15.43 18.49 -14.48
CA PRO A 40 -16.72 17.80 -14.42
C PRO A 40 -16.64 16.38 -14.97
N LEU A 41 -15.82 16.14 -15.99
CA LEU A 41 -15.60 14.82 -16.57
C LEU A 41 -14.83 13.92 -15.60
N TYR A 42 -13.83 14.47 -14.92
CA TYR A 42 -13.04 13.77 -13.91
C TYR A 42 -13.89 13.33 -12.72
N HIS A 43 -14.67 14.25 -12.14
CA HIS A 43 -15.59 13.93 -11.06
C HIS A 43 -16.72 13.01 -11.50
N PHE A 44 -17.24 13.16 -12.72
CA PHE A 44 -18.22 12.22 -13.26
C PHE A 44 -17.65 10.81 -13.30
N LEU A 45 -16.45 10.62 -13.87
CA LEU A 45 -15.78 9.33 -13.97
C LEU A 45 -15.60 8.68 -12.58
N LEU A 46 -15.06 9.42 -11.62
CA LEU A 46 -14.77 8.90 -10.28
C LEU A 46 -16.04 8.59 -9.46
N ASN A 47 -17.12 9.33 -9.71
CA ASN A 47 -18.41 9.14 -9.03
C ASN A 47 -19.37 8.21 -9.75
N ILE A 48 -18.97 7.54 -10.84
CA ILE A 48 -19.84 6.56 -11.51
C ILE A 48 -20.31 5.53 -10.46
N PRO A 49 -21.62 5.41 -10.21
CA PRO A 49 -22.14 4.47 -9.23
C PRO A 49 -22.04 3.05 -9.78
N ILE A 50 -21.28 2.20 -9.10
CA ILE A 50 -21.16 0.79 -9.45
C ILE A 50 -21.81 -0.02 -8.33
N GLN A 51 -22.86 -0.74 -8.69
CA GLN A 51 -23.61 -1.62 -7.79
C GLN A 51 -23.37 -3.07 -8.18
N ILE A 52 -22.94 -3.89 -7.22
CA ILE A 52 -22.90 -5.34 -7.35
C ILE A 52 -23.98 -5.91 -6.44
N HIS A 53 -25.01 -6.50 -7.05
CA HIS A 53 -26.13 -7.10 -6.35
C HIS A 53 -26.20 -8.61 -6.64
N ILE A 54 -25.96 -9.43 -5.62
CA ILE A 54 -26.03 -10.89 -5.68
C ILE A 54 -26.90 -11.39 -4.53
N ALA A 55 -28.18 -11.65 -4.80
CA ALA A 55 -29.17 -12.05 -3.80
C ALA A 55 -29.23 -11.06 -2.61
N ALA A 56 -28.79 -11.46 -1.41
CA ALA A 56 -28.76 -10.59 -0.22
C ALA A 56 -27.45 -9.75 -0.11
N LEU A 57 -26.51 -9.94 -1.02
CA LEU A 57 -25.31 -9.11 -1.12
C LEU A 57 -25.63 -7.90 -1.98
N ASP A 58 -25.63 -6.72 -1.37
CA ASP A 58 -25.77 -5.45 -2.07
C ASP A 58 -24.59 -4.55 -1.70
N ILE A 59 -23.75 -4.25 -2.68
CA ILE A 59 -22.58 -3.38 -2.53
C ILE A 59 -22.70 -2.26 -3.55
N HIS A 60 -23.01 -1.07 -3.06
CA HIS A 60 -23.14 0.14 -3.86
C HIS A 60 -22.06 1.13 -3.46
N LYS A 61 -21.12 1.39 -4.37
CA LYS A 61 -20.04 2.36 -4.15
C LYS A 61 -19.69 3.10 -5.46
N PRO A 62 -19.27 4.37 -5.38
CA PRO A 62 -18.68 5.06 -6.53
C PRO A 62 -17.41 4.36 -7.00
N LEU A 63 -17.07 4.54 -8.29
CA LEU A 63 -15.87 3.97 -8.91
C LEU A 63 -14.60 4.25 -8.09
N GLN A 64 -14.44 5.45 -7.52
CA GLN A 64 -13.28 5.79 -6.69
C GLN A 64 -13.10 4.84 -5.50
N LEU A 65 -14.17 4.49 -4.79
CA LEU A 65 -14.06 3.57 -3.65
C LEU A 65 -13.80 2.13 -4.09
N TRP A 66 -14.30 1.71 -5.26
CA TRP A 66 -13.95 0.41 -5.86
C TRP A 66 -12.48 0.35 -6.25
N ILE A 67 -11.95 1.43 -6.84
CA ILE A 67 -10.52 1.59 -7.13
C ILE A 67 -9.74 1.46 -5.82
N ASN A 68 -10.11 2.21 -4.78
CA ASN A 68 -9.38 2.21 -3.52
C ASN A 68 -9.41 0.84 -2.83
N ASP A 69 -10.58 0.26 -2.64
CA ASP A 69 -10.71 -1.02 -1.93
C ASP A 69 -10.13 -2.20 -2.74
N GLY A 70 -10.25 -2.17 -4.06
CA GLY A 70 -9.82 -3.25 -4.95
C GLY A 70 -8.33 -3.19 -5.30
N LEU A 71 -7.87 -2.04 -5.82
CA LEU A 71 -6.47 -1.86 -6.21
C LEU A 71 -5.54 -1.94 -5.00
N MET A 72 -5.93 -1.35 -3.87
CA MET A 72 -5.10 -1.44 -2.66
C MET A 72 -5.09 -2.84 -2.07
N ALA A 73 -6.15 -3.64 -2.23
CA ALA A 73 -6.09 -5.05 -1.82
C ALA A 73 -5.05 -5.84 -2.63
N ILE A 74 -4.89 -5.54 -3.92
CA ILE A 74 -3.84 -6.17 -4.76
C ILE A 74 -2.45 -5.62 -4.39
N PHE A 75 -2.32 -4.32 -4.13
CA PHE A 75 -1.07 -3.72 -3.66
C PHE A 75 -0.62 -4.34 -2.34
N PHE A 76 -1.50 -4.38 -1.33
CA PHE A 76 -1.18 -4.97 -0.03
C PHE A 76 -1.02 -6.49 -0.08
N PHE A 77 -1.58 -7.16 -1.09
CA PHE A 77 -1.25 -8.55 -1.39
C PHE A 77 0.20 -8.70 -1.82
N LEU A 78 0.68 -7.87 -2.76
CA LEU A 78 2.11 -7.85 -3.15
C LEU A 78 3.01 -7.54 -1.95
N VAL A 79 2.71 -6.49 -1.17
CA VAL A 79 3.47 -6.13 0.04
C VAL A 79 3.49 -7.29 1.04
N GLY A 80 2.36 -7.99 1.21
CA GLY A 80 2.29 -9.18 2.07
C GLY A 80 3.17 -10.34 1.57
N LEU A 81 3.29 -10.54 0.25
CA LEU A 81 4.17 -11.56 -0.32
C LEU A 81 5.63 -11.20 -0.08
N GLU A 82 6.00 -9.94 -0.35
CA GLU A 82 7.34 -9.42 -0.15
C GLU A 82 7.75 -9.50 1.33
N LEU A 83 6.88 -9.06 2.24
CA LEU A 83 7.09 -9.20 3.68
C LEU A 83 7.36 -10.65 4.06
N LYS A 84 6.52 -11.57 3.60
CA LYS A 84 6.68 -12.99 3.93
C LYS A 84 7.99 -13.55 3.38
N ARG A 85 8.39 -13.17 2.15
CA ARG A 85 9.69 -13.56 1.58
C ARG A 85 10.84 -13.03 2.42
N GLU A 86 10.81 -11.74 2.76
CA GLU A 86 11.86 -11.10 3.55
C GLU A 86 12.00 -11.71 4.95
N PHE A 87 10.89 -12.04 5.61
CA PHE A 87 10.90 -12.71 6.92
C PHE A 87 11.42 -14.15 6.89
N LEU A 88 11.20 -14.89 5.78
CA LEU A 88 11.57 -16.30 5.69
C LEU A 88 12.96 -16.54 5.09
N GLU A 89 13.35 -15.76 4.08
CA GLU A 89 14.59 -15.97 3.31
C GLU A 89 15.42 -14.69 3.11
N GLY A 90 14.88 -13.51 3.43
CA GLY A 90 15.53 -12.23 3.15
C GLY A 90 16.21 -11.62 4.37
N GLU A 91 16.40 -10.30 4.31
CA GLU A 91 17.18 -9.54 5.30
C GLU A 91 16.45 -9.44 6.65
N LEU A 92 15.11 -9.54 6.65
CA LEU A 92 14.29 -9.54 7.86
C LEU A 92 14.33 -10.88 8.62
N SER A 93 14.92 -11.93 8.04
CA SER A 93 15.05 -13.23 8.70
C SER A 93 16.07 -13.20 9.86
N ASP A 94 17.12 -12.38 9.76
CA ASP A 94 18.05 -12.15 10.85
C ASP A 94 17.54 -11.02 11.75
N ARG A 95 17.33 -11.34 13.04
CA ARG A 95 16.90 -10.38 14.05
C ARG A 95 17.84 -9.18 14.15
N ARG A 96 19.13 -9.30 13.82
CA ARG A 96 20.08 -8.19 13.88
C ARG A 96 19.84 -7.17 12.78
N ASN A 97 19.36 -7.61 11.62
CA ASN A 97 19.16 -6.76 10.45
C ASN A 97 17.80 -6.04 10.47
N ILE A 98 16.77 -6.62 11.10
CA ILE A 98 15.44 -5.99 11.24
C ILE A 98 15.36 -4.92 12.32
N VAL A 99 16.20 -4.96 13.36
CA VAL A 99 16.01 -4.06 14.52
C VAL A 99 16.19 -2.60 14.12
N LEU A 100 17.20 -2.26 13.33
CA LEU A 100 17.42 -0.86 12.93
C LEU A 100 16.29 -0.33 12.01
N PRO A 101 15.90 -1.01 10.91
CA PRO A 101 14.72 -0.63 10.12
C PRO A 101 13.44 -0.57 10.95
N GLY A 102 13.22 -1.53 11.86
CA GLY A 102 12.02 -1.58 12.70
C GLY A 102 11.94 -0.43 13.70
N VAL A 103 13.04 -0.07 14.35
CA VAL A 103 13.12 1.11 15.22
C VAL A 103 12.90 2.38 14.40
N GLY A 104 13.50 2.47 13.21
CA GLY A 104 13.29 3.56 12.28
C GLY A 104 11.82 3.72 11.87
N ALA A 105 11.17 2.62 11.50
CA ALA A 105 9.75 2.58 11.13
C ALA A 105 8.85 3.03 12.29
N VAL A 106 9.04 2.47 13.49
CA VAL A 106 8.29 2.89 14.70
C VAL A 106 8.44 4.40 14.96
N GLY A 107 9.64 4.95 14.81
CA GLY A 107 9.87 6.39 14.92
C GLY A 107 9.21 7.19 13.80
N GLY A 108 9.35 6.69 12.57
CA GLY A 108 8.73 7.21 11.36
C GLY A 108 7.20 7.17 11.37
N MET A 109 6.60 6.40 12.27
CA MET A 109 5.15 6.36 12.47
C MET A 109 4.70 7.22 13.66
N ILE A 110 5.37 7.07 14.82
CA ILE A 110 4.96 7.74 16.07
C ILE A 110 5.16 9.26 15.97
N VAL A 111 6.30 9.72 15.48
CA VAL A 111 6.64 11.15 15.50
C VAL A 111 5.73 11.95 14.56
N PRO A 112 5.46 11.55 13.30
CA PRO A 112 4.48 12.23 12.46
C PRO A 112 3.07 12.29 13.06
N ALA A 113 2.61 11.16 13.64
CA ALA A 113 1.32 11.08 14.29
C ALA A 113 1.21 12.06 15.47
N LEU A 114 2.25 12.14 16.31
CA LEU A 114 2.30 13.07 17.43
C LEU A 114 2.31 14.53 16.97
N ILE A 115 3.10 14.87 15.94
CA ILE A 115 3.10 16.22 15.38
C ILE A 115 1.69 16.60 14.90
N TYR A 116 1.05 15.73 14.13
CA TYR A 116 -0.31 15.98 13.66
C TYR A 116 -1.31 16.14 14.81
N PHE A 117 -1.23 15.26 15.81
CA PHE A 117 -2.09 15.30 17.00
C PHE A 117 -1.96 16.62 17.75
N ILE A 118 -0.73 17.12 17.97
CA ILE A 118 -0.50 18.38 18.69
C ILE A 118 -1.13 19.55 17.93
N PHE A 119 -0.94 19.63 16.61
CA PHE A 119 -1.50 20.69 15.78
C PHE A 119 -3.03 20.66 15.71
N ASN A 120 -3.63 19.48 15.76
CA ASN A 120 -5.08 19.29 15.62
C ASN A 120 -5.80 19.03 16.96
N SER A 121 -5.12 19.18 18.10
CA SER A 121 -5.65 18.88 19.44
C SER A 121 -6.91 19.66 19.81
N GLY A 122 -7.16 20.80 19.18
CA GLY A 122 -8.35 21.63 19.38
C GLY A 122 -9.59 21.22 18.58
N ASP A 123 -9.47 20.25 17.66
CA ASP A 123 -10.55 19.84 16.75
C ASP A 123 -10.75 18.31 16.80
N PRO A 124 -11.82 17.82 17.47
CA PRO A 124 -12.11 16.39 17.60
C PRO A 124 -12.31 15.65 16.27
N ASP A 125 -12.81 16.33 15.24
CA ASP A 125 -13.01 15.72 13.93
C ASP A 125 -11.69 15.61 13.17
N ALA A 126 -10.85 16.65 13.23
CA ALA A 126 -9.50 16.64 12.68
C ALA A 126 -8.61 15.56 13.34
N LEU A 127 -8.77 15.30 14.65
CA LEU A 127 -8.00 14.27 15.35
C LEU A 127 -8.21 12.86 14.77
N ARG A 128 -9.34 12.61 14.08
CA ARG A 128 -9.56 11.37 13.35
C ARG A 128 -8.64 11.22 12.14
N GLY A 129 -7.83 12.21 11.76
CA GLY A 129 -6.88 12.14 10.65
C GLY A 129 -5.45 11.77 11.06
N TRP A 130 -5.21 11.38 12.31
CA TRP A 130 -3.84 11.19 12.84
C TRP A 130 -3.00 10.13 12.12
N ALA A 131 -3.65 9.18 11.43
CA ALA A 131 -2.97 8.14 10.68
C ALA A 131 -2.52 8.59 9.27
N VAL A 132 -3.01 9.73 8.77
CA VAL A 132 -2.66 10.26 7.44
C VAL A 132 -1.15 10.50 7.27
N PRO A 133 -0.43 11.17 8.18
CA PRO A 133 1.01 11.42 8.02
C PRO A 133 1.90 10.22 8.37
N VAL A 134 1.32 9.04 8.64
CA VAL A 134 2.07 7.82 9.00
C VAL A 134 2.52 7.07 7.75
N ALA A 135 1.69 6.98 6.71
CA ALA A 135 1.96 6.16 5.52
C ALA A 135 3.12 6.67 4.66
N THR A 136 3.89 5.75 4.04
CA THR A 136 5.03 6.06 3.15
C THR A 136 4.76 5.50 1.75
N ASP A 137 4.81 6.32 0.70
CA ASP A 137 4.72 5.80 -0.67
C ASP A 137 6.06 5.21 -1.13
N ILE A 138 6.19 3.89 -1.04
CA ILE A 138 7.40 3.14 -1.42
C ILE A 138 7.76 3.32 -2.90
N ALA A 139 6.77 3.38 -3.79
CA ALA A 139 7.03 3.46 -5.23
C ALA A 139 7.58 4.83 -5.62
N PHE A 140 7.08 5.88 -4.99
CA PHE A 140 7.67 7.21 -5.15
C PHE A 140 9.07 7.28 -4.54
N ALA A 141 9.26 6.75 -3.33
CA ALA A 141 10.55 6.76 -2.64
C ALA A 141 11.65 6.02 -3.45
N LEU A 142 11.37 4.81 -3.93
CA LEU A 142 12.28 4.04 -4.78
C LEU A 142 12.46 4.68 -6.16
N GLY A 143 11.40 5.25 -6.74
CA GLY A 143 11.46 5.98 -8.00
C GLY A 143 12.46 7.15 -7.95
N VAL A 144 12.41 7.97 -6.91
CA VAL A 144 13.37 9.07 -6.68
C VAL A 144 14.78 8.53 -6.44
N LEU A 145 14.92 7.47 -5.64
CA LEU A 145 16.21 6.86 -5.34
C LEU A 145 16.88 6.28 -6.60
N ALA A 146 16.09 5.73 -7.52
CA ALA A 146 16.56 5.21 -8.80
C ALA A 146 17.05 6.32 -9.75
N LEU A 147 16.46 7.52 -9.70
CA LEU A 147 16.93 8.69 -10.45
C LEU A 147 18.33 9.16 -9.99
N LEU A 148 18.67 8.95 -8.72
CA LEU A 148 20.01 9.23 -8.20
C LEU A 148 21.06 8.20 -8.66
N GLY A 149 20.63 7.11 -9.30
CA GLY A 149 21.48 6.14 -10.00
C GLY A 149 22.49 5.45 -9.09
N SER A 150 23.75 5.44 -9.51
CA SER A 150 24.86 4.79 -8.80
C SER A 150 25.37 5.55 -7.58
N ARG A 151 24.86 6.76 -7.31
CA ARG A 151 25.31 7.57 -6.16
C ARG A 151 24.78 7.05 -4.83
N VAL A 152 23.74 6.21 -4.85
CA VAL A 152 23.11 5.65 -3.65
C VAL A 152 23.61 4.21 -3.45
N PRO A 153 24.25 3.89 -2.32
CA PRO A 153 24.64 2.53 -1.97
C PRO A 153 23.45 1.57 -1.93
N ILE A 154 23.68 0.30 -2.31
CA ILE A 154 22.67 -0.76 -2.28
C ILE A 154 22.12 -0.95 -0.86
N SER A 155 22.95 -0.79 0.17
CA SER A 155 22.53 -0.89 1.57
C SER A 155 21.44 0.12 1.95
N ILE A 156 21.46 1.34 1.39
CA ILE A 156 20.41 2.35 1.64
C ILE A 156 19.12 1.96 0.93
N LYS A 157 19.20 1.39 -0.29
CA LYS A 157 18.04 0.87 -1.01
C LYS A 157 17.33 -0.20 -0.19
N VAL A 158 18.08 -1.20 0.26
CA VAL A 158 17.56 -2.30 1.09
C VAL A 158 16.98 -1.79 2.41
N PHE A 159 17.68 -0.89 3.10
CA PHE A 159 17.18 -0.27 4.33
C PHE A 159 15.86 0.48 4.12
N LEU A 160 15.77 1.30 3.07
CA LEU A 160 14.58 2.10 2.77
C LEU A 160 13.40 1.20 2.38
N THR A 161 13.63 0.17 1.55
CA THR A 161 12.60 -0.82 1.20
C THR A 161 12.08 -1.52 2.45
N SER A 162 12.97 -1.96 3.34
CA SER A 162 12.60 -2.64 4.59
C SER A 162 11.80 -1.73 5.53
N LEU A 163 12.24 -0.48 5.69
CA LEU A 163 11.55 0.52 6.50
C LEU A 163 10.15 0.82 5.92
N ALA A 164 10.04 1.01 4.60
CA ALA A 164 8.78 1.31 3.94
C ALA A 164 7.77 0.17 4.05
N ILE A 165 8.20 -1.09 3.88
CA ILE A 165 7.34 -2.26 4.06
C ILE A 165 6.79 -2.32 5.50
N LEU A 166 7.67 -2.12 6.51
CA LEU A 166 7.26 -2.13 7.92
C LEU A 166 6.29 -0.97 8.24
N ASP A 167 6.56 0.23 7.72
CA ASP A 167 5.67 1.39 7.83
C ASP A 167 4.30 1.11 7.22
N ASP A 168 4.23 0.53 6.01
CA ASP A 168 2.97 0.25 5.30
C ASP A 168 2.11 -0.76 6.05
N ILE A 169 2.73 -1.83 6.57
CA ILE A 169 2.04 -2.84 7.38
C ILE A 169 1.60 -2.26 8.72
N GLY A 170 2.44 -1.40 9.31
CA GLY A 170 2.08 -0.67 10.52
C GLY A 170 0.87 0.26 10.28
N ALA A 171 0.89 1.02 9.18
CA ALA A 171 -0.15 1.95 8.82
C ALA A 171 -1.48 1.24 8.54
N ILE A 172 -1.48 0.17 7.74
CA ILE A 172 -2.71 -0.62 7.50
C ILE A 172 -3.23 -1.27 8.79
N ALA A 173 -2.36 -1.74 9.68
CA ALA A 173 -2.78 -2.31 10.96
C ALA A 173 -3.43 -1.25 11.85
N ILE A 174 -2.85 -0.05 11.93
CA ILE A 174 -3.45 1.10 12.63
C ILE A 174 -4.82 1.43 12.05
N ILE A 175 -4.88 1.61 10.73
CA ILE A 175 -6.12 1.97 10.03
C ILE A 175 -7.19 0.88 10.28
N ALA A 176 -6.82 -0.39 10.20
CA ALA A 176 -7.71 -1.52 10.48
C ALA A 176 -8.32 -1.52 11.89
N VAL A 177 -7.53 -1.17 12.92
CA VAL A 177 -7.98 -1.19 14.31
C VAL A 177 -8.77 0.05 14.68
N PHE A 178 -8.35 1.23 14.22
CA PHE A 178 -8.91 2.51 14.68
C PHE A 178 -10.01 3.08 13.78
N TYR A 179 -10.11 2.64 12.53
CA TYR A 179 -11.05 3.18 11.53
C TYR A 179 -12.05 2.13 11.05
N ALA A 180 -12.21 1.03 11.80
CA ALA A 180 -13.23 0.04 11.50
C ALA A 180 -14.63 0.68 11.59
N ALA A 181 -15.44 0.47 10.55
CA ALA A 181 -16.83 0.89 10.50
C ALA A 181 -17.71 -0.10 11.29
N GLU A 182 -19.04 0.07 11.19
CA GLU A 182 -20.00 -0.85 11.81
C GLU A 182 -19.71 -2.31 11.45
N ILE A 183 -19.43 -3.11 12.47
CA ILE A 183 -18.95 -4.48 12.27
C ILE A 183 -20.11 -5.41 11.94
N SER A 184 -20.08 -5.99 10.74
CA SER A 184 -21.03 -7.03 10.34
C SER A 184 -20.54 -8.42 10.76
N ILE A 185 -21.11 -8.95 11.84
CA ILE A 185 -20.78 -10.28 12.37
C ILE A 185 -20.93 -11.40 11.31
N PRO A 186 -21.99 -11.46 10.49
CA PRO A 186 -22.11 -12.49 9.45
C PRO A 186 -20.95 -12.46 8.45
N ALA A 187 -20.52 -11.26 8.05
CA ALA A 187 -19.41 -11.11 7.11
C ALA A 187 -18.07 -11.52 7.74
N LEU A 188 -17.85 -11.23 9.02
CA LEU A 188 -16.68 -11.70 9.76
C LEU A 188 -16.63 -13.23 9.89
N LEU A 189 -17.77 -13.90 10.09
CA LEU A 189 -17.82 -15.36 10.12
C LEU A 189 -17.42 -15.97 8.78
N VAL A 190 -17.86 -15.38 7.66
CA VAL A 190 -17.42 -15.80 6.33
C VAL A 190 -15.92 -15.58 6.16
N ALA A 191 -15.39 -14.41 6.57
CA ALA A 191 -13.95 -14.12 6.51
C ALA A 191 -13.14 -15.12 7.36
N ALA A 192 -13.58 -15.44 8.57
CA ALA A 192 -12.96 -16.46 9.42
C ALA A 192 -12.99 -17.85 8.77
N GLY A 193 -14.11 -18.22 8.14
CA GLY A 193 -14.22 -19.45 7.34
C GLY A 193 -13.22 -19.50 6.19
N CYS A 194 -13.05 -18.39 5.45
CA CYS A 194 -12.04 -18.29 4.39
C CYS A 194 -10.62 -18.47 4.94
N VAL A 195 -10.29 -17.85 6.08
CA VAL A 195 -8.99 -18.03 6.74
C VAL A 195 -8.74 -19.49 7.12
N LEU A 196 -9.75 -20.18 7.64
CA LEU A 196 -9.65 -21.63 7.92
C LEU A 196 -9.40 -22.44 6.65
N VAL A 197 -10.10 -22.14 5.56
CA VAL A 197 -9.86 -22.80 4.26
C VAL A 197 -8.43 -22.55 3.78
N LEU A 198 -7.95 -21.30 3.81
CA LEU A 198 -6.57 -20.95 3.46
C LEU A 198 -5.56 -21.70 4.32
N PHE A 199 -5.82 -21.83 5.63
CA PHE A 199 -4.99 -22.61 6.54
C PHE A 199 -4.93 -24.08 6.13
N PHE A 200 -6.07 -24.71 5.79
CA PHE A 200 -6.10 -26.10 5.32
C PHE A 200 -5.38 -26.27 3.98
N LEU A 201 -5.56 -25.36 3.03
CA LEU A 201 -4.87 -25.37 1.74
C LEU A 201 -3.35 -25.30 1.91
N ASN A 202 -2.88 -24.37 2.75
CA ASN A 202 -1.47 -24.19 3.05
C ASN A 202 -0.87 -25.42 3.76
N ASN A 203 -1.58 -25.96 4.76
CA ASN A 203 -1.10 -27.12 5.51
C ASN A 203 -0.97 -28.38 4.63
N ARG A 204 -1.88 -28.55 3.65
CA ARG A 204 -1.79 -29.61 2.64
C ARG A 204 -0.80 -29.32 1.52
N ASN A 205 -0.13 -28.16 1.55
CA ASN A 205 0.81 -27.68 0.54
C ASN A 205 0.22 -27.73 -0.88
N TRP A 206 -1.03 -27.32 -1.01
CA TRP A 206 -1.60 -27.14 -2.34
C TRP A 206 -0.88 -25.97 -3.03
N VAL A 207 -0.31 -26.23 -4.20
CA VAL A 207 0.61 -25.32 -4.91
C VAL A 207 -0.14 -24.45 -5.94
N SER A 208 -1.38 -24.80 -6.27
CA SER A 208 -2.19 -24.07 -7.25
C SER A 208 -2.62 -22.70 -6.72
N HIS A 209 -2.06 -21.64 -7.30
CA HIS A 209 -2.38 -20.25 -6.93
C HIS A 209 -3.85 -19.91 -7.11
N SER A 210 -4.51 -20.44 -8.15
CA SER A 210 -5.92 -20.15 -8.46
C SER A 210 -6.86 -20.45 -7.29
N SER A 211 -6.57 -21.51 -6.52
CA SER A 211 -7.39 -21.87 -5.36
C SER A 211 -7.29 -20.84 -4.24
N TYR A 212 -6.08 -20.32 -3.98
CA TYR A 212 -5.87 -19.23 -3.04
C TYR A 212 -6.55 -17.96 -3.54
N MET A 213 -6.44 -17.64 -4.84
CA MET A 213 -7.03 -16.43 -5.41
C MET A 213 -8.56 -16.44 -5.29
N MET A 214 -9.21 -17.58 -5.56
CA MET A 214 -10.66 -17.71 -5.40
C MET A 214 -11.09 -17.46 -3.94
N VAL A 215 -10.41 -18.08 -2.97
CA VAL A 215 -10.71 -17.86 -1.55
C VAL A 215 -10.39 -16.42 -1.13
N GLY A 216 -9.32 -15.84 -1.68
CA GLY A 216 -8.92 -14.45 -1.47
C GLY A 216 -9.97 -13.45 -1.94
N VAL A 217 -10.60 -13.66 -3.09
CA VAL A 217 -11.70 -12.82 -3.58
C VAL A 217 -12.90 -12.89 -2.64
N VAL A 218 -13.26 -14.09 -2.18
CA VAL A 218 -14.36 -14.25 -1.20
C VAL A 218 -14.02 -13.58 0.13
N LEU A 219 -12.77 -13.73 0.61
CA LEU A 219 -12.27 -13.06 1.81
C LEU A 219 -12.34 -11.53 1.66
N TRP A 220 -11.94 -10.99 0.51
CA TRP A 220 -11.99 -9.56 0.22
C TRP A 220 -13.43 -9.03 0.22
N ILE A 221 -14.36 -9.71 -0.45
CA ILE A 221 -15.79 -9.33 -0.45
C ILE A 221 -16.36 -9.39 0.98
N ALA A 222 -16.00 -10.42 1.75
CA ALA A 222 -16.43 -10.55 3.15
C ALA A 222 -15.89 -9.40 4.00
N LEU A 223 -14.60 -9.06 3.88
CA LEU A 223 -14.01 -7.94 4.62
C LEU A 223 -14.61 -6.59 4.21
N LEU A 224 -14.83 -6.38 2.90
CA LEU A 224 -15.48 -5.19 2.35
C LEU A 224 -16.86 -4.92 2.96
N LYS A 225 -17.62 -5.96 3.27
CA LYS A 225 -18.94 -5.87 3.93
C LYS A 225 -18.86 -5.86 5.46
N SER A 226 -17.76 -6.34 6.03
CA SER A 226 -17.61 -6.52 7.48
C SER A 226 -17.37 -5.23 8.26
N GLY A 227 -17.10 -4.11 7.59
CA GLY A 227 -16.66 -2.86 8.22
C GLY A 227 -15.17 -2.84 8.57
N VAL A 228 -14.47 -3.97 8.44
CA VAL A 228 -13.00 -4.04 8.47
C VAL A 228 -12.42 -3.58 7.13
N HIS A 229 -11.17 -3.10 7.15
CA HIS A 229 -10.47 -2.66 5.95
C HIS A 229 -10.27 -3.81 4.95
N ALA A 230 -10.83 -3.66 3.76
CA ALA A 230 -10.78 -4.68 2.70
C ALA A 230 -9.34 -5.00 2.25
N THR A 231 -8.43 -4.03 2.38
CA THR A 231 -7.00 -4.17 2.04
C THR A 231 -6.28 -5.25 2.86
N LEU A 232 -6.76 -5.54 4.09
CA LEU A 232 -6.21 -6.63 4.91
C LEU A 232 -6.40 -8.01 4.26
N ALA A 233 -7.39 -8.17 3.38
CA ALA A 233 -7.60 -9.42 2.65
C ALA A 233 -6.33 -9.83 1.88
N GLY A 234 -5.66 -8.85 1.25
CA GLY A 234 -4.42 -9.07 0.53
C GLY A 234 -3.30 -9.57 1.44
N VAL A 235 -3.04 -8.87 2.53
CA VAL A 235 -1.99 -9.26 3.49
C VAL A 235 -2.26 -10.66 4.07
N ILE A 236 -3.50 -10.92 4.50
CA ILE A 236 -3.90 -12.22 5.04
C ILE A 236 -3.69 -13.32 4.00
N LEU A 237 -4.14 -13.10 2.75
CA LEU A 237 -3.97 -14.07 1.66
C LEU A 237 -2.49 -14.40 1.43
N ALA A 238 -1.63 -13.38 1.37
CA ALA A 238 -0.19 -13.56 1.17
C ALA A 238 0.47 -14.43 2.25
N ILE A 239 0.06 -14.26 3.51
CA ILE A 239 0.56 -15.07 4.63
C ILE A 239 0.30 -16.57 4.42
N PHE A 240 -0.77 -16.94 3.73
CA PHE A 240 -1.10 -18.35 3.47
C PHE A 240 -0.51 -18.93 2.18
N ILE A 241 0.05 -18.11 1.28
CA ILE A 241 0.65 -18.61 0.03
C ILE A 241 1.95 -19.37 0.31
N PRO A 242 2.13 -20.61 -0.16
CA PRO A 242 3.32 -21.40 0.15
C PRO A 242 4.60 -20.75 -0.38
N MET A 243 5.64 -20.71 0.47
CA MET A 243 6.95 -20.19 0.07
C MET A 243 7.67 -21.13 -0.90
N ARG A 244 7.58 -22.45 -0.66
CA ARG A 244 8.14 -23.49 -1.53
C ARG A 244 7.15 -24.63 -1.66
N SER A 245 7.16 -25.29 -2.82
CA SER A 245 6.45 -26.54 -3.00
C SER A 245 7.16 -27.66 -2.23
N ARG A 246 6.39 -28.53 -1.58
CA ARG A 246 6.93 -29.74 -0.91
C ARG A 246 7.35 -30.81 -1.92
N THR A 247 6.73 -30.85 -3.10
CA THR A 247 7.04 -31.84 -4.14
C THR A 247 8.22 -31.42 -4.99
N ASP A 248 8.44 -30.12 -5.14
CA ASP A 248 9.55 -29.54 -5.90
C ASP A 248 10.10 -28.31 -5.15
N PRO A 249 11.16 -28.48 -4.33
CA PRO A 249 11.72 -27.39 -3.52
C PRO A 249 12.26 -26.21 -4.33
N ASP A 250 12.55 -26.38 -5.61
CA ASP A 250 13.06 -25.31 -6.48
C ASP A 250 11.93 -24.39 -6.98
N VAL A 251 10.67 -24.85 -6.91
CA VAL A 251 9.50 -24.05 -7.28
C VAL A 251 8.98 -23.29 -6.06
N SER A 252 8.96 -21.96 -6.17
CA SER A 252 8.40 -21.05 -5.17
C SER A 252 7.13 -20.38 -5.70
N PRO A 253 5.93 -20.84 -5.26
CA PRO A 253 4.66 -20.24 -5.64
C PRO A 253 4.60 -18.76 -5.29
N LEU A 254 5.08 -18.40 -4.11
CA LEU A 254 5.14 -17.02 -3.64
C LEU A 254 5.99 -16.14 -4.57
N LYS A 255 7.24 -16.53 -4.89
CA LYS A 255 8.13 -15.72 -5.74
C LYS A 255 7.59 -15.54 -7.16
N ILE A 256 6.90 -16.55 -7.69
CA ILE A 256 6.24 -16.46 -9.01
C ILE A 256 5.17 -15.37 -8.96
N LEU A 257 4.26 -15.42 -7.99
CA LEU A 257 3.21 -14.40 -7.85
C LEU A 257 3.78 -13.00 -7.58
N GLU A 258 4.78 -12.89 -6.72
CA GLU A 258 5.46 -11.63 -6.42
C GLU A 258 6.02 -11.00 -7.69
N HIS A 259 6.74 -11.78 -8.50
CA HIS A 259 7.32 -11.31 -9.76
C HIS A 259 6.25 -10.86 -10.76
N ASP A 260 5.20 -11.67 -10.94
CA ASP A 260 4.11 -11.39 -11.88
C ASP A 260 3.32 -10.13 -11.46
N LEU A 261 3.05 -9.98 -10.17
CA LEU A 261 2.30 -8.86 -9.62
C LEU A 261 3.10 -7.57 -9.58
N HIS A 262 4.41 -7.63 -9.34
CA HIS A 262 5.25 -6.43 -9.21
C HIS A 262 5.09 -5.48 -10.40
N THR A 263 5.12 -6.02 -11.62
CA THR A 263 4.97 -5.21 -12.84
C THR A 263 3.56 -4.61 -12.97
N VAL A 264 2.52 -5.41 -12.71
CA VAL A 264 1.13 -4.93 -12.78
C VAL A 264 0.86 -3.86 -11.73
N VAL A 265 1.39 -4.06 -10.52
CA VAL A 265 1.22 -3.11 -9.42
C VAL A 265 1.90 -1.78 -9.74
N ALA A 266 3.16 -1.83 -10.16
CA ALA A 266 3.97 -0.64 -10.43
C ALA A 266 3.47 0.18 -11.63
N PHE A 267 3.00 -0.47 -12.70
CA PHE A 267 2.67 0.21 -13.96
C PHE A 267 1.17 0.43 -14.19
N VAL A 268 0.29 -0.24 -13.45
CA VAL A 268 -1.17 -0.10 -13.61
C VAL A 268 -1.80 0.34 -12.31
N ILE A 269 -1.62 -0.43 -11.24
CA ILE A 269 -2.38 -0.25 -10.00
C ILE A 269 -2.03 1.09 -9.34
N LEU A 270 -0.75 1.36 -9.12
CA LEU A 270 -0.30 2.59 -8.47
C LEU A 270 -0.59 3.84 -9.31
N PRO A 271 -0.31 3.89 -10.62
CA PRO A 271 -0.69 5.04 -11.45
C PRO A 271 -2.21 5.29 -11.49
N VAL A 272 -3.05 4.24 -11.61
CA VAL A 272 -4.51 4.41 -11.59
C VAL A 272 -4.99 4.89 -10.23
N PHE A 273 -4.45 4.34 -9.15
CA PHE A 273 -4.75 4.77 -7.78
C PHE A 273 -4.37 6.23 -7.55
N ALA A 274 -3.17 6.65 -7.99
CA ALA A 274 -2.73 8.03 -7.91
C ALA A 274 -3.61 8.96 -8.75
N PHE A 275 -3.97 8.55 -9.98
CA PHE A 275 -4.87 9.32 -10.83
C PHE A 275 -6.24 9.54 -10.17
N ALA A 276 -6.77 8.53 -9.46
CA ALA A 276 -8.08 8.60 -8.83
C ALA A 276 -8.11 9.38 -7.50
N ASN A 277 -6.98 9.53 -6.81
CA ASN A 277 -6.93 10.11 -5.45
C ASN A 277 -6.11 11.40 -5.32
N ALA A 278 -5.25 11.71 -6.29
CA ALA A 278 -4.41 12.92 -6.24
C ALA A 278 -5.06 14.16 -6.86
N GLY A 279 -6.21 14.03 -7.52
CA GLY A 279 -6.92 15.13 -8.16
C GLY A 279 -7.62 16.03 -7.14
N ILE A 280 -6.86 16.92 -6.52
CA ILE A 280 -7.37 17.93 -5.59
C ILE A 280 -7.65 19.22 -6.37
N SER A 281 -8.85 19.78 -6.22
CA SER A 281 -9.20 21.09 -6.79
C SER A 281 -8.63 22.24 -5.94
N PHE A 282 -8.02 23.21 -6.62
CA PHE A 282 -7.53 24.47 -6.08
C PHE A 282 -8.54 25.61 -6.24
N GLU A 283 -9.66 25.36 -6.91
CA GLU A 283 -10.68 26.38 -7.12
C GLU A 283 -11.33 26.77 -5.79
N GLY A 284 -11.36 28.08 -5.49
CA GLY A 284 -11.85 28.59 -4.21
C GLY A 284 -10.93 28.34 -3.02
N MET A 285 -9.71 27.82 -3.23
CA MET A 285 -8.75 27.58 -2.16
C MET A 285 -8.20 28.91 -1.62
N THR A 286 -8.50 29.19 -0.35
CA THR A 286 -8.03 30.40 0.35
C THR A 286 -6.75 30.12 1.11
N LEU A 287 -5.95 31.17 1.37
CA LEU A 287 -4.73 31.03 2.16
C LEU A 287 -5.01 30.49 3.57
N ASP A 288 -6.16 30.87 4.15
CA ASP A 288 -6.61 30.39 5.46
C ASP A 288 -6.91 28.89 5.47
N GLN A 289 -7.41 28.32 4.36
CA GLN A 289 -7.61 26.87 4.23
C GLN A 289 -6.29 26.11 4.10
N VAL A 290 -5.31 26.67 3.39
CA VAL A 290 -3.98 26.06 3.25
C VAL A 290 -3.21 26.11 4.58
N LEU A 291 -3.34 27.20 5.32
CA LEU A 291 -2.72 27.38 6.63
C LEU A 291 -3.53 26.78 7.78
N HIS A 292 -4.63 26.08 7.47
CA HIS A 292 -5.42 25.38 8.47
C HIS A 292 -4.60 24.28 9.17
N ASN A 293 -4.97 23.95 10.42
CA ASN A 293 -4.22 23.01 11.26
C ASN A 293 -4.07 21.62 10.64
N VAL A 294 -5.06 21.18 9.85
CA VAL A 294 -5.03 19.87 9.19
C VAL A 294 -3.95 19.79 8.10
N PRO A 295 -3.97 20.59 7.01
CA PRO A 295 -2.90 20.56 6.01
C PRO A 295 -1.50 20.84 6.57
N VAL A 296 -1.38 21.81 7.46
CA VAL A 296 -0.09 22.14 8.10
C VAL A 296 0.40 20.99 8.98
N GLY A 297 -0.49 20.38 9.77
CA GLY A 297 -0.17 19.21 10.58
C GLY A 297 0.27 18.00 9.74
N VAL A 298 -0.40 17.74 8.61
CA VAL A 298 0.02 16.69 7.66
C VAL A 298 1.39 17.01 7.07
N ALA A 299 1.58 18.23 6.56
CA ALA A 299 2.83 18.64 5.92
C ALA A 299 4.02 18.56 6.88
N LEU A 300 3.87 19.07 8.12
CA LEU A 300 4.90 19.01 9.14
C LEU A 300 5.14 17.57 9.64
N GLY A 301 4.08 16.78 9.79
CA GLY A 301 4.20 15.36 10.15
C GLY A 301 4.99 14.57 9.11
N LEU A 302 4.66 14.73 7.82
CA LEU A 302 5.35 14.03 6.74
C LEU A 302 6.78 14.53 6.53
N PHE A 303 7.00 15.86 6.53
CA PHE A 303 8.30 16.43 6.22
C PHE A 303 9.26 16.39 7.41
N LEU A 304 8.88 16.98 8.54
CA LEU A 304 9.73 17.02 9.74
C LEU A 304 9.59 15.76 10.58
N GLY A 305 8.35 15.27 10.77
CA GLY A 305 8.09 14.15 11.66
C GLY A 305 8.80 12.87 11.22
N LYS A 306 8.79 12.55 9.93
CA LYS A 306 9.49 11.34 9.44
C LYS A 306 10.99 11.45 9.59
N GLN A 307 11.57 12.60 9.25
CA GLN A 307 13.00 12.83 9.41
C GLN A 307 13.41 12.72 10.88
N ILE A 308 12.73 13.46 11.77
CA ILE A 308 13.04 13.46 13.20
C ILE A 308 12.81 12.07 13.82
N GLY A 309 11.72 11.39 13.46
CA GLY A 309 11.39 10.08 13.98
C GLY A 309 12.37 8.99 13.56
N ILE A 310 12.62 8.86 12.26
CA ILE A 310 13.51 7.83 11.72
C ILE A 310 14.96 8.09 12.17
N PHE A 311 15.50 9.29 11.92
CA PHE A 311 16.90 9.58 12.28
C PHE A 311 17.09 9.63 13.80
N GLY A 312 16.14 10.19 14.54
CA GLY A 312 16.21 10.33 15.99
C GLY A 312 16.25 8.98 16.70
N LEU A 313 15.31 8.08 16.41
CA LEU A 313 15.28 6.77 17.04
C LEU A 313 16.42 5.87 16.57
N CYS A 314 16.78 5.88 15.29
CA CYS A 314 17.94 5.15 14.79
C CYS A 314 19.24 5.62 15.47
N TRP A 315 19.42 6.93 15.64
CA TRP A 315 20.59 7.48 16.31
C TRP A 315 20.66 7.11 17.79
N MET A 316 19.52 7.19 18.50
CA MET A 316 19.43 6.74 19.89
C MET A 316 19.70 5.25 20.06
N PHE A 317 19.32 4.42 19.08
CA PHE A 317 19.52 2.99 19.13
C PHE A 317 20.98 2.57 18.86
N VAL A 318 21.68 3.31 18.01
CA VAL A 318 23.07 3.03 17.64
C VAL A 318 24.08 3.55 18.68
N ARG A 319 23.70 4.56 19.49
CA ARG A 319 24.51 5.12 20.57
C ARG A 319 24.45 4.28 21.84
#